data_AF-A0A0L6T496-F1
#
_entry.id   AF-A0A0L6T496-F1
#
_cell.length_a   1.000
_cell.length_b   1.000
_cell.length_c   1.000
_cell.angle_alpha   90.00
_cell.angle_beta   90.00
_cell.angle_gamma   90.00
#
_symmetry.space_group_name_H-M   'P 1'
#
loop_
_entity.id
_entity.type
_entity.pdbx_description
1 polymer ?
#
loop_
_entity_poly.entity_id
_entity_poly.type
_entity_poly.pdbx_seq_one_letter_code
_entity_poly.pdbx_strand_id
1 'polypeptide(L)'
;MDPTYRLRIATRLHFLLLRRYGQDIEVSHLLKCGGRNHDGLWLCKATGDDELIALARLLAHANQLHAKDEARLREHALMSAAVSASNAPPAEMPWSFDTSGFGLTHPLHLNDESRPAAPRGGRRFNPLRWLKRREQRETA
;
A
#
# COMPACT_ATOMS: atom_id res chain seq x y z
N MET A 1 11.00 -3.91 12.44
CA MET A 1 12.42 -3.57 12.12
C MET A 1 12.43 -2.36 11.17
N ASP A 2 13.49 -1.55 11.12
CA ASP A 2 13.50 -0.36 10.26
C ASP A 2 13.71 -0.76 8.77
N PRO A 3 12.75 -0.51 7.86
CA PRO A 3 12.85 -0.90 6.45
C PRO A 3 14.07 -0.26 5.76
N THR A 4 14.47 0.91 6.24
CA THR A 4 15.63 1.67 5.75
C THR A 4 16.94 0.91 5.98
N TYR A 5 17.06 0.22 7.11
CA TYR A 5 18.25 -0.57 7.45
C TYR A 5 18.48 -1.72 6.48
N ARG A 6 17.40 -2.45 6.14
CA ARG A 6 17.44 -3.57 5.19
C ARG A 6 17.85 -3.12 3.79
N LEU A 7 17.28 -2.00 3.33
CA LEU A 7 17.62 -1.40 2.03
C LEU A 7 19.10 -1.02 1.99
N ARG A 8 19.62 -0.35 3.03
CA ARG A 8 21.04 0.05 3.08
C ARG A 8 22.00 -1.13 2.99
N ILE A 9 21.68 -2.25 3.64
CA ILE A 9 22.50 -3.47 3.56
C ILE A 9 22.47 -4.05 2.14
N ALA A 10 21.28 -4.16 1.54
CA ALA A 10 21.12 -4.69 0.18
C ALA A 10 21.84 -3.82 -0.86
N THR A 11 21.72 -2.50 -0.77
CA THR A 11 22.44 -1.55 -1.65
C THR A 11 23.95 -1.68 -1.48
N ARG A 12 24.45 -1.81 -0.25
CA ARG A 12 25.89 -2.00 0.00
C ARG A 12 26.40 -3.31 -0.59
N LEU A 13 25.64 -4.40 -0.45
CA LEU A 13 25.98 -5.69 -1.04
C LEU A 13 26.05 -5.62 -2.57
N HIS A 14 25.05 -4.98 -3.19
CA HIS A 14 25.00 -4.78 -4.64
C HIS A 14 26.25 -4.06 -5.17
N PHE A 15 26.65 -2.92 -4.58
CA PHE A 15 27.84 -2.21 -5.03
C PHE A 15 29.14 -2.97 -4.79
N LEU A 16 29.22 -3.79 -3.74
CA LEU A 16 30.39 -4.65 -3.50
C LEU A 16 30.50 -5.74 -4.57
N LEU A 17 29.38 -6.38 -4.92
CA LEU A 17 29.32 -7.39 -5.97
C LEU A 17 29.67 -6.79 -7.34
N LEU A 18 29.11 -5.62 -7.65
CA LEU A 18 29.39 -4.91 -8.89
C LEU A 18 30.87 -4.51 -9.00
N ARG A 19 31.45 -3.98 -7.91
CA ARG A 19 32.84 -3.49 -7.91
C ARG A 19 33.88 -4.60 -7.96
N ARG A 20 33.64 -5.73 -7.28
CA ARG A 20 34.63 -6.82 -7.17
C ARG A 20 34.51 -7.87 -8.27
N TYR A 21 33.29 -8.20 -8.67
CA TYR A 21 33.02 -9.32 -9.58
C TYR A 21 32.37 -8.89 -10.91
N GLY A 22 32.01 -7.62 -11.05
CA GLY A 22 31.29 -7.12 -12.23
C GLY A 22 29.90 -7.74 -12.39
N GLN A 23 29.38 -8.42 -11.35
CA GLN A 23 28.06 -9.02 -11.39
C GLN A 23 27.01 -8.02 -10.94
N ASP A 24 26.02 -7.80 -11.80
CA ASP A 24 24.85 -7.00 -11.49
C ASP A 24 23.75 -7.89 -10.90
N ILE A 25 23.61 -7.84 -9.58
CA ILE A 25 22.49 -8.46 -8.87
C ILE A 25 21.57 -7.33 -8.41
N GLU A 26 20.34 -7.32 -8.94
CA GLU A 26 19.37 -6.29 -8.60
C GLU A 26 19.06 -6.26 -7.10
N VAL A 27 19.02 -5.05 -6.52
CA VAL A 27 18.64 -4.83 -5.11
C VAL A 27 17.22 -5.36 -4.85
N SER A 28 16.31 -5.20 -5.81
CA SER A 28 14.96 -5.74 -5.77
C SER A 28 14.93 -7.27 -5.64
N HIS A 29 15.89 -7.94 -6.28
CA HIS A 29 16.01 -9.39 -6.20
C HIS A 29 16.50 -9.84 -4.81
N LEU A 30 17.47 -9.12 -4.24
CA LEU A 30 17.99 -9.32 -2.89
C LEU A 30 16.96 -9.10 -1.77
N LEU A 31 16.02 -8.17 -1.98
CA LEU A 31 14.99 -7.83 -0.98
C LEU A 31 13.75 -8.72 -1.05
N LYS A 32 13.51 -9.42 -2.16
CA LYS A 32 12.38 -10.34 -2.30
C LYS A 32 12.56 -11.53 -1.36
N CYS A 33 11.78 -11.56 -0.28
CA CYS A 33 11.63 -12.71 0.62
C CYS A 33 10.80 -13.82 -0.05
N GLY A 34 11.40 -14.52 -1.02
CA GLY A 34 10.76 -15.63 -1.71
C GLY A 34 11.80 -16.68 -2.11
N GLY A 35 11.46 -17.95 -1.89
CA GLY A 35 12.33 -19.15 -1.90
C GLY A 35 13.13 -19.47 -3.18
N ARG A 36 13.28 -18.53 -4.10
CA ARG A 36 14.03 -18.68 -5.35
C ARG A 36 15.13 -17.64 -5.54
N ASN A 37 15.21 -16.60 -4.70
CA ASN A 37 16.14 -15.48 -4.89
C ASN A 37 17.41 -15.57 -4.02
N HIS A 38 17.69 -16.75 -3.49
CA HIS A 38 18.85 -17.01 -2.63
C HIS A 38 20.17 -16.91 -3.37
N ASP A 39 20.16 -16.84 -4.70
CA ASP A 39 21.33 -16.95 -5.56
C ASP A 39 22.42 -15.93 -5.21
N GLY A 40 22.05 -14.68 -4.91
CA GLY A 40 23.01 -13.66 -4.46
C GLY A 40 23.62 -13.96 -3.10
N LEU A 41 22.86 -14.61 -2.20
CA LEU A 41 23.29 -15.00 -0.86
C LEU A 41 24.19 -16.25 -0.89
N TRP A 42 23.86 -17.21 -1.75
CA TRP A 42 24.70 -18.38 -2.04
C TRP A 42 25.99 -18.00 -2.72
N LEU A 43 25.94 -17.08 -3.68
CA LEU A 43 27.12 -16.54 -4.35
C LEU A 43 28.08 -15.90 -3.34
N CYS A 44 27.56 -15.08 -2.40
CA CYS A 44 28.37 -14.48 -1.33
C CYS A 44 29.03 -15.55 -0.44
N LYS A 45 28.35 -16.68 -0.22
CA LYS A 45 28.89 -17.79 0.57
C LYS A 45 29.94 -18.60 -0.21
N ALA A 46 29.79 -18.71 -1.53
CA ALA A 46 30.70 -19.43 -2.41
C ALA A 46 31.98 -18.62 -2.72
N THR A 47 31.91 -17.28 -2.69
CA THR A 47 33.06 -16.40 -2.98
C THR A 47 34.09 -16.35 -1.84
N GLY A 48 33.70 -16.69 -0.60
CA GLY A 48 34.64 -16.81 0.52
C GLY A 48 35.16 -15.49 1.10
N ASP A 49 34.57 -14.35 0.72
CA ASP A 49 34.95 -13.05 1.26
C ASP A 49 34.19 -12.77 2.56
N ASP A 50 34.93 -12.54 3.65
CA ASP A 50 34.39 -12.34 5.00
C ASP A 50 33.43 -11.15 5.09
N GLU A 51 33.68 -10.05 4.35
CA GLU A 51 32.81 -8.87 4.38
C GLU A 51 31.45 -9.16 3.70
N LEU A 52 31.50 -9.86 2.56
CA LEU A 52 30.31 -10.27 1.82
C LEU A 52 29.50 -11.30 2.61
N ILE A 53 30.18 -12.26 3.26
CA ILE A 53 29.54 -13.26 4.12
C ILE A 53 28.86 -12.59 5.32
N ALA A 54 29.52 -11.63 5.98
CA ALA A 54 28.95 -10.90 7.10
C ALA A 54 27.71 -10.09 6.70
N LEU A 55 27.77 -9.35 5.59
CA LEU A 55 26.64 -8.57 5.08
C LEU A 55 25.49 -9.47 4.60
N ALA A 56 25.79 -10.59 3.96
CA ALA A 56 24.79 -11.54 3.52
C ALA A 56 24.04 -12.16 4.72
N ARG A 57 24.77 -12.54 5.78
CA ARG A 57 24.15 -13.03 7.04
C ARG A 57 23.24 -11.96 7.67
N LEU A 58 23.71 -10.72 7.71
CA LEU A 58 22.95 -9.59 8.24
C LEU A 58 21.66 -9.35 7.44
N LEU A 59 21.75 -9.40 6.12
CA LEU A 59 20.60 -9.25 5.22
C LEU A 59 19.62 -10.40 5.36
N ALA A 60 20.11 -11.64 5.45
CA ALA A 60 19.27 -12.82 5.67
C ALA A 60 18.48 -12.72 6.99
N HIS A 61 19.13 -12.26 8.06
CA HIS A 61 18.47 -12.01 9.34
C HIS A 61 17.41 -10.90 9.22
N ALA A 62 17.73 -9.78 8.57
CA ALA A 62 16.79 -8.69 8.34
C ALA A 62 15.57 -9.11 7.48
N ASN A 63 15.79 -9.95 6.47
CA ASN A 63 14.76 -10.54 5.64
C ASN A 63 13.84 -11.46 6.46
N GLN A 64 14.42 -12.31 7.31
CA GLN A 64 13.64 -13.21 8.17
C GLN A 64 12.78 -12.47 9.18
N LEU A 65 13.28 -11.37 9.76
CA LEU A 65 12.50 -10.52 10.66
C LEU A 65 11.33 -9.86 9.91
N HIS A 66 11.56 -9.33 8.72
CA HIS A 66 10.49 -8.73 7.92
C HIS A 66 9.43 -9.75 7.49
N ALA A 67 9.84 -10.96 7.12
CA ALA A 67 8.90 -12.03 6.76
C ALA A 67 8.02 -12.41 7.96
N LYS A 68 8.59 -12.43 9.17
CA LYS A 68 7.82 -12.64 10.42
C LYS A 68 6.87 -11.48 10.71
N ASP A 69 7.32 -10.24 10.54
CA ASP A 69 6.49 -9.05 10.73
C ASP A 69 5.31 -9.05 9.74
N GLU A 70 5.54 -9.37 8.47
CA GLU A 70 4.48 -9.55 7.48
C GLU A 70 3.52 -10.70 7.82
N ALA A 71 4.04 -11.84 8.30
CA ALA A 71 3.21 -12.96 8.70
C ALA A 71 2.28 -12.58 9.86
N ARG A 72 2.80 -11.87 10.87
CA ARG A 72 2.01 -11.35 11.99
C ARG A 72 0.95 -10.36 11.54
N LEU A 73 1.27 -9.47 10.60
CA LEU A 73 0.29 -8.54 10.03
C LEU A 73 -0.80 -9.27 9.25
N ARG A 74 -0.45 -10.32 8.49
CA ARG A 74 -1.43 -11.18 7.81
C ARG A 74 -2.34 -11.90 8.80
N GLU A 75 -1.77 -12.50 9.85
CA GLU A 75 -2.53 -13.15 10.92
C GLU A 75 -3.49 -12.17 11.60
N HIS A 76 -3.02 -10.97 11.95
CA HIS A 76 -3.85 -9.93 12.54
C HIS A 76 -4.95 -9.46 11.58
N ALA A 77 -4.66 -9.32 10.29
CA ALA A 77 -5.66 -8.97 9.28
C ALA A 77 -6.75 -10.05 9.16
N LEU A 78 -6.36 -11.33 9.13
CA LEU A 78 -7.30 -12.45 9.10
C LEU A 78 -8.15 -12.50 10.37
N MET A 79 -7.54 -12.28 11.54
CA MET A 79 -8.25 -12.25 12.81
C MET A 79 -9.21 -11.06 12.90
N SER A 80 -8.81 -9.87 12.44
CA SER A 80 -9.71 -8.70 12.34
C SER A 80 -10.86 -8.92 11.37
N ALA A 81 -10.61 -9.57 10.22
CA ALA A 81 -11.65 -9.90 9.25
C ALA A 81 -12.63 -10.93 9.81
N ALA A 82 -12.15 -11.92 10.57
CA ALA A 82 -12.99 -12.89 11.25
C ALA A 82 -13.88 -12.22 12.33
N VAL A 83 -13.32 -11.29 13.11
CA VAL A 83 -14.09 -10.53 14.12
C VAL A 83 -15.12 -9.61 13.46
N SER A 84 -14.79 -8.96 12.34
CA SER A 84 -15.75 -8.16 11.58
C SER A 84 -16.84 -9.01 10.93
N ALA A 85 -16.52 -10.24 10.49
CA ALA A 85 -17.51 -11.18 9.96
C ALA A 85 -18.44 -11.72 11.06
N SER A 86 -17.94 -11.94 12.29
CA SER A 86 -18.77 -12.34 13.42
C SER A 86 -19.61 -11.20 14.01
N ASN A 87 -19.17 -9.94 13.83
CA ASN A 87 -19.93 -8.73 14.20
C ASN A 87 -20.72 -8.16 13.01
N ALA A 88 -20.91 -8.91 11.92
CA ALA A 88 -21.82 -8.51 10.86
C ALA A 88 -23.20 -8.23 11.50
N PRO A 89 -23.74 -7.00 11.38
CA PRO A 89 -25.03 -6.70 11.97
C PRO A 89 -26.06 -7.67 11.38
N PRO A 90 -27.00 -8.19 12.19
CA PRO A 90 -28.08 -9.01 11.67
C PRO A 90 -28.79 -8.21 10.57
N ALA A 91 -29.20 -8.92 9.51
CA ALA A 91 -29.85 -8.37 8.33
C ALA A 91 -30.79 -7.20 8.67
N GLU A 92 -30.66 -6.12 7.89
CA GLU A 92 -31.38 -4.85 8.01
C GLU A 92 -32.81 -5.02 8.56
N MET A 93 -32.98 -4.64 9.83
CA MET A 93 -34.29 -4.61 10.48
C MET A 93 -35.08 -3.41 9.91
N PRO A 94 -36.35 -3.59 9.51
CA PRO A 94 -37.16 -2.55 8.84
C PRO A 94 -37.45 -1.30 9.69
N TRP A 95 -36.99 -1.25 10.95
CA TRP A 95 -37.12 -0.10 11.85
C TRP A 95 -35.89 0.80 11.89
N SER A 96 -34.79 0.47 11.19
CA SER A 96 -33.59 1.32 11.13
C SER A 96 -33.75 2.59 10.28
N PHE A 97 -34.97 2.89 9.83
CA PHE A 97 -35.27 3.99 8.92
C PHE A 97 -35.71 5.29 9.59
N ASP A 98 -35.81 5.37 10.92
CA ASP A 98 -36.31 6.59 11.56
C ASP A 98 -35.38 7.18 12.62
N THR A 99 -34.22 7.67 12.15
CA THR A 99 -33.55 8.80 12.82
C THR A 99 -33.66 10.04 11.92
N SER A 100 -34.89 10.38 11.55
CA SER A 100 -35.26 11.69 11.00
C SER A 100 -35.20 12.72 12.14
N GLY A 101 -34.02 13.30 12.36
CA GLY A 101 -33.81 14.33 13.38
C GLY A 101 -32.61 15.25 13.16
N PHE A 102 -31.73 14.97 12.19
CA PHE A 102 -30.70 15.90 11.74
C PHE A 102 -30.63 15.83 10.22
N GLY A 103 -31.13 16.88 9.58
CA GLY A 103 -31.28 16.97 8.14
C GLY A 103 -29.97 16.85 7.37
N LEU A 104 -29.76 15.70 6.73
CA LEU A 104 -28.87 15.53 5.59
C LEU A 104 -29.58 14.65 4.57
N THR A 105 -29.89 15.28 3.44
CA THR A 105 -30.64 14.82 2.27
C THR A 105 -30.32 13.41 1.76
N HIS A 106 -31.36 12.60 1.55
CA HIS A 106 -31.30 11.37 0.74
C HIS A 106 -30.98 11.68 -0.74
N PRO A 107 -30.18 10.84 -1.43
CA PRO A 107 -30.09 10.88 -2.88
C PRO A 107 -31.37 10.30 -3.50
N LEU A 108 -32.00 11.13 -4.33
CA LEU A 108 -33.23 10.86 -5.07
C LEU A 108 -33.02 9.68 -6.04
N HIS A 109 -33.59 8.51 -5.73
CA HIS A 109 -33.85 7.46 -6.71
C HIS A 109 -35.10 7.85 -7.51
N LEU A 110 -34.92 8.27 -8.76
CA LEU A 110 -36.00 8.43 -9.74
C LEU A 110 -35.82 7.36 -10.83
N ASN A 111 -36.71 6.36 -10.82
CA ASN A 111 -37.22 5.71 -12.02
C ASN A 111 -38.75 5.85 -11.89
N ASP A 112 -39.38 6.82 -12.55
CA ASP A 112 -39.84 6.84 -13.95
C ASP A 112 -41.31 6.42 -14.01
N GLU A 113 -42.22 7.37 -13.80
CA GLU A 113 -43.46 7.52 -14.58
C GLU A 113 -44.11 8.88 -14.24
N SER A 114 -43.93 9.88 -15.12
CA SER A 114 -44.82 11.05 -15.38
C SER A 114 -44.02 12.32 -15.78
N ARG A 115 -43.99 12.57 -17.09
CA ARG A 115 -43.50 13.76 -17.81
C ARG A 115 -44.55 14.91 -17.67
N PRO A 116 -44.25 16.25 -17.73
CA PRO A 116 -43.40 16.87 -18.74
C PRO A 116 -42.42 18.02 -18.41
N ALA A 117 -41.27 17.93 -19.11
CA ALA A 117 -40.48 18.95 -19.82
C ALA A 117 -40.09 20.27 -19.11
N ALA A 118 -38.82 20.36 -18.67
CA ALA A 118 -38.03 21.60 -18.65
C ALA A 118 -36.52 21.27 -18.61
N PRO A 119 -35.61 22.14 -19.13
CA PRO A 119 -34.38 21.70 -19.77
C PRO A 119 -33.22 21.40 -18.81
N ARG A 120 -32.46 20.38 -19.22
CA ARG A 120 -31.23 19.88 -18.59
C ARG A 120 -30.16 20.97 -18.51
N GLY A 121 -29.73 21.29 -17.29
CA GLY A 121 -28.62 22.20 -17.00
C GLY A 121 -27.71 21.67 -15.90
N GLY A 122 -27.22 20.43 -16.03
CA GLY A 122 -26.31 19.82 -15.07
C GLY A 122 -24.94 20.48 -15.07
N ARG A 123 -24.71 21.46 -14.19
CA ARG A 123 -23.36 21.95 -13.88
C ARG A 123 -22.71 21.00 -12.89
N ARG A 124 -21.92 20.05 -13.38
CA ARG A 124 -21.02 19.27 -12.52
C ARG A 124 -19.87 20.17 -12.05
N PHE A 125 -19.51 20.00 -10.78
CA PHE A 125 -18.46 20.74 -10.11
C PHE A 125 -17.13 20.60 -10.88
N ASN A 126 -16.58 21.72 -11.33
CA ASN A 126 -15.29 21.76 -12.03
C ASN A 126 -14.22 22.26 -11.05
N PRO A 127 -13.30 21.39 -10.59
CA PRO A 127 -12.27 21.75 -9.60
C PRO A 127 -11.28 22.81 -10.11
N LEU A 128 -11.22 23.06 -11.42
CA LEU A 128 -10.34 24.09 -12.02
C LEU A 128 -10.82 25.52 -11.76
N ARG A 129 -12.05 25.73 -11.26
CA ARG A 129 -12.55 27.08 -10.91
C ARG A 129 -11.94 27.63 -9.63
N TRP A 130 -11.39 26.77 -8.76
CA TRP A 130 -10.67 27.20 -7.56
C TRP A 130 -9.27 27.72 -7.88
N LEU A 131 -8.59 27.12 -8.86
CA LEU A 131 -7.26 27.56 -9.29
C LEU A 131 -7.29 28.97 -9.91
N LYS A 132 -8.32 29.28 -10.71
CA LYS A 132 -8.46 30.58 -11.39
C LYS A 132 -8.77 31.76 -10.44
N ARG A 133 -9.14 31.50 -9.17
CA ARG A 133 -9.43 32.57 -8.18
C ARG A 133 -8.18 33.03 -7.42
N ARG A 134 -7.10 32.25 -7.42
CA ARG A 134 -5.86 32.60 -6.71
C ARG A 134 -5.00 33.59 -7.50
N GLU A 135 -5.01 33.44 -8.83
CA GLU A 135 -4.23 34.28 -9.76
C GLU A 135 -4.76 35.73 -9.87
N GLN A 136 -6.02 35.99 -9.50
CA GLN A 136 -6.60 37.35 -9.49
C GLN A 136 -6.32 38.16 -8.22
N ARG A 137 -5.62 37.59 -7.22
CA ARG A 137 -5.27 38.31 -5.99
C ARG A 137 -3.84 38.85 -5.97
N GLU A 138 -3.02 38.56 -6.97
CA GLU A 138 -1.62 38.98 -7.04
C GLU A 138 -1.39 40.21 -7.94
N THR A 139 -2.44 40.75 -8.55
CA THR A 139 -2.38 41.98 -9.37
C THR A 139 -3.36 43.04 -8.87
N ALA A 140 -3.31 43.35 -7.57
CA ALA A 140 -3.96 44.52 -6.98
C ALA A 140 -2.98 45.19 -6.01
#